data_AF-A0A2W5X2Q9-F1
#
_entry.id   AF-A0A2W5X2Q9-F1
#
_cell.length_a   1.000
_cell.length_b   1.000
_cell.length_c   1.000
_cell.angle_alpha   90.00
_cell.angle_beta   90.00
_cell.angle_gamma   90.00
#
_symmetry.space_group_name_H-M   'P 1'
#
loop_
_entity.id
_entity.type
_entity.pdbx_description
1 polymer ?
#
loop_
_entity_poly.entity_id
_entity_poly.type
_entity_poly.pdbx_seq_one_letter_code
_entity_poly.pdbx_strand_id
1 'polypeptide(L)'
;MRLHIATDHAGFELKTHLLEHLRSQGHDVVDHGAFEYDAQDDYPAFCIAAAEAVVAEPGSLGIVIGGSGNGEQLAANRVPGVRAILAWSLETARLGRQHNDANVVAVGGRMHSLEEATAIVDAFVTEPFSGDERHQRRIDQMAAYEATRAGA
;
A
#
# COMPACT_ATOMS: atom_id res chain seq x y z
N MET A 1 -3.19 4.49 -13.85
CA MET A 1 -3.78 3.20 -13.40
C MET A 1 -4.70 3.44 -12.20
N ARG A 2 -5.51 2.45 -11.80
CA ARG A 2 -6.29 2.52 -10.55
C ARG A 2 -5.37 2.45 -9.33
N LEU A 3 -5.53 3.38 -8.40
CA LEU A 3 -4.85 3.40 -7.10
C LEU A 3 -5.87 3.55 -5.97
N HIS A 4 -5.71 2.77 -4.91
CA HIS A 4 -6.49 2.88 -3.68
C HIS A 4 -5.60 3.44 -2.57
N ILE A 5 -6.02 4.52 -1.93
CA ILE A 5 -5.23 5.16 -0.87
C ILE A 5 -6.02 5.27 0.43
N ALA A 6 -5.37 5.00 1.55
CA ALA A 6 -5.94 5.11 2.88
C ALA A 6 -4.93 5.64 3.91
N THR A 7 -5.43 6.24 4.99
CA THR A 7 -4.64 6.76 6.10
C THR A 7 -5.42 6.85 7.39
N ASP A 8 -4.73 6.90 8.53
CA ASP A 8 -5.23 7.54 9.75
C ASP A 8 -4.81 9.02 9.81
N HIS A 9 -5.10 9.69 10.92
CA HIS A 9 -4.72 11.07 11.19
C HIS A 9 -3.23 11.36 11.03
N ALA A 10 -2.36 10.39 11.35
CA ALA A 10 -0.92 10.59 11.35
C ALA A 10 -0.32 10.67 9.94
N GLY A 11 -1.02 10.13 8.93
CA GLY A 11 -0.67 10.25 7.52
C GLY A 11 -1.57 11.19 6.71
N PHE A 12 -2.55 11.87 7.33
CA PHE A 12 -3.61 12.62 6.64
C PHE A 12 -3.09 13.70 5.68
N GLU A 13 -2.10 14.48 6.10
CA GLU A 13 -1.48 15.52 5.28
C GLU A 13 -0.77 14.92 4.05
N LEU A 14 0.03 13.88 4.26
CA LEU A 14 0.73 13.17 3.17
C LEU A 14 -0.27 12.53 2.21
N LYS A 15 -1.33 11.88 2.70
CA LYS A 15 -2.38 11.32 1.86
C LYS A 15 -3.02 12.38 0.98
N THR A 16 -3.36 13.54 1.56
CA THR A 16 -3.98 14.66 0.83
C THR A 16 -3.06 15.18 -0.28
N HIS A 17 -1.77 15.35 0.02
CA HIS A 17 -0.76 15.70 -0.97
C HIS A 17 -0.66 14.66 -2.10
N LEU A 18 -0.60 13.37 -1.75
CA LEU A 18 -0.48 12.28 -2.73
C LEU A 18 -1.72 12.15 -3.62
N LEU A 19 -2.93 12.43 -3.10
CA LEU A 19 -4.15 12.45 -3.91
C LEU A 19 -4.03 13.44 -5.06
N GLU A 20 -3.54 14.66 -4.78
CA GLU A 20 -3.34 15.68 -5.81
C GLU A 20 -2.23 15.29 -6.78
N HIS A 21 -1.08 14.87 -6.26
CA HIS A 21 0.09 14.46 -7.05
C HIS A 21 -0.23 13.32 -8.02
N LEU A 22 -0.79 12.20 -7.53
CA LEU A 22 -1.08 11.03 -8.34
C LEU A 22 -2.18 11.30 -9.37
N ARG A 23 -3.20 12.09 -9.03
CA ARG A 23 -4.22 12.52 -10.00
C ARG A 23 -3.62 13.42 -11.08
N SER A 24 -2.70 14.31 -10.73
CA SER A 24 -2.01 15.18 -11.70
C SER A 24 -1.16 14.38 -12.70
N GLN A 25 -0.68 13.20 -12.31
CA GLN A 25 0.02 12.25 -13.17
C GLN A 25 -0.93 11.36 -14.01
N GLY A 26 -2.24 11.54 -13.90
CA GLY A 26 -3.25 10.81 -14.69
C GLY A 26 -3.65 9.45 -14.10
N HIS A 27 -3.36 9.19 -12.82
CA HIS A 27 -3.88 8.01 -12.12
C HIS A 27 -5.36 8.21 -11.72
N ASP A 28 -6.12 7.11 -11.69
CA ASP A 28 -7.48 7.09 -11.14
C ASP A 28 -7.39 6.69 -9.67
N VAL A 29 -7.50 7.67 -8.76
CA VAL A 29 -7.21 7.50 -7.34
C VAL A 29 -8.48 7.52 -6.49
N VAL A 30 -8.75 6.40 -5.83
CA VAL A 30 -9.86 6.20 -4.89
C VAL A 30 -9.35 6.40 -3.46
N ASP A 31 -9.93 7.38 -2.77
CA ASP A 31 -9.66 7.67 -1.36
C ASP A 31 -10.60 6.83 -0.49
N HIS A 32 -10.03 5.99 0.37
CA HIS A 32 -10.76 5.16 1.35
C HIS A 32 -10.77 5.78 2.75
N GLY A 33 -10.34 7.04 2.85
CA GLY A 33 -10.27 7.79 4.08
C GLY A 33 -8.95 7.60 4.84
N ALA A 34 -8.76 8.26 5.98
CA ALA A 34 -9.69 9.20 6.60
C ALA A 34 -10.01 10.39 5.68
N PHE A 35 -11.29 10.80 5.66
CA PHE A 35 -11.78 11.89 4.80
C PHE A 35 -11.63 13.27 5.44
N GLU A 36 -11.52 13.30 6.76
CA GLU A 36 -11.30 14.47 7.59
C GLU A 36 -10.24 14.12 8.64
N TYR A 37 -9.56 15.14 9.18
CA TYR A 37 -8.58 14.93 10.24
C TYR A 37 -9.29 14.73 11.59
N ASP A 38 -9.11 13.56 12.19
CA ASP A 38 -9.49 13.27 13.57
C ASP A 38 -8.30 12.66 14.31
N ALA A 39 -7.71 13.41 15.25
CA ALA A 39 -6.51 13.01 15.98
C ALA A 39 -6.64 11.71 16.79
N GLN A 40 -7.84 11.14 16.90
CA GLN A 40 -8.12 9.90 17.62
C GLN A 40 -8.63 8.76 16.72
N ASP A 41 -8.62 8.93 15.40
CA ASP A 41 -9.05 7.88 14.48
C ASP A 41 -8.10 6.66 14.49
N ASP A 42 -8.63 5.54 14.00
CA ASP A 42 -7.97 4.24 14.03
C ASP A 42 -7.70 3.73 12.60
N TYR A 43 -6.41 3.56 12.27
CA TYR A 43 -5.97 3.10 10.94
C TYR A 43 -6.58 1.79 10.39
N PRO A 44 -6.94 0.75 11.19
CA PRO A 44 -7.24 -0.57 10.64
C PRO A 44 -8.40 -0.57 9.64
N ALA A 45 -9.49 0.14 9.93
CA ALA A 45 -10.68 0.14 9.07
C ALA A 45 -10.37 0.71 7.68
N PHE A 46 -9.63 1.83 7.62
CA PHE A 46 -9.24 2.46 6.35
C PHE A 46 -8.27 1.58 5.56
N CYS A 47 -7.26 1.01 6.23
CA CYS A 47 -6.26 0.17 5.59
C CYS A 47 -6.86 -1.13 5.03
N ILE A 48 -7.78 -1.76 5.78
CA ILE A 48 -8.49 -2.96 5.35
C ILE A 48 -9.39 -2.66 4.16
N ALA A 49 -10.14 -1.54 4.17
CA ALA A 49 -11.00 -1.16 3.06
C ALA A 49 -10.20 -0.95 1.75
N ALA A 50 -9.06 -0.25 1.82
CA ALA A 50 -8.18 -0.08 0.65
C ALA A 50 -7.60 -1.42 0.17
N ALA A 51 -7.19 -2.28 1.11
CA ALA A 51 -6.66 -3.62 0.83
C ALA A 51 -7.68 -4.55 0.16
N GLU A 52 -8.93 -4.56 0.64
CA GLU A 52 -10.03 -5.33 0.02
C GLU A 52 -10.31 -4.84 -1.41
N ALA A 53 -10.31 -3.52 -1.63
CA ALA A 53 -10.51 -2.94 -2.96
C ALA A 53 -9.40 -3.36 -3.93
N VAL A 54 -8.14 -3.38 -3.49
CA VAL A 54 -7.00 -3.83 -4.30
C VAL A 54 -7.16 -5.27 -4.76
N VAL A 55 -7.61 -6.16 -3.88
CA VAL A 55 -7.83 -7.58 -4.21
C VAL A 55 -9.03 -7.74 -5.16
N ALA A 56 -10.09 -6.94 -4.95
CA ALA A 56 -11.29 -6.96 -5.78
C ALA A 56 -11.06 -6.39 -7.19
N GLU A 57 -10.05 -5.54 -7.40
CA GLU A 57 -9.72 -4.93 -8.68
C GLU A 57 -8.31 -5.34 -9.15
N PRO A 58 -8.16 -6.52 -9.80
CA PRO A 58 -6.87 -6.99 -10.30
C PRO A 58 -6.17 -5.97 -11.21
N GLY A 59 -4.90 -5.70 -10.92
CA GLY A 59 -4.09 -4.71 -11.64
C GLY A 59 -4.12 -3.30 -11.03
N SER A 60 -4.93 -3.06 -10.01
CA SER A 60 -4.82 -1.89 -9.13
C SER A 60 -3.68 -2.05 -8.12
N LEU A 61 -3.28 -0.94 -7.48
CA LEU A 61 -2.33 -0.93 -6.37
C LEU A 61 -2.90 -0.13 -5.19
N GLY A 62 -2.43 -0.46 -3.99
CA GLY A 62 -2.80 0.20 -2.73
C GLY A 62 -1.66 1.00 -2.12
N ILE A 63 -2.01 2.10 -1.45
CA ILE A 63 -1.11 2.93 -0.65
C ILE A 63 -1.77 3.14 0.71
N VAL A 64 -1.12 2.71 1.78
CA VAL A 64 -1.63 2.91 3.15
C VAL A 64 -0.63 3.72 3.97
N ILE A 65 -1.12 4.71 4.72
CA ILE A 65 -0.26 5.71 5.35
C ILE A 65 -0.64 5.85 6.82
N GLY A 66 0.35 6.01 7.67
CA GLY A 66 0.11 6.42 9.05
C GLY A 66 1.37 7.00 9.64
N GLY A 67 1.52 6.95 10.97
CA GLY A 67 2.69 7.53 11.62
C GLY A 67 4.00 6.87 11.16
N SER A 68 4.04 5.53 11.20
CA SER A 68 5.22 4.74 10.82
C SER A 68 5.04 3.88 9.57
N GLY A 69 3.79 3.62 9.15
CA GLY A 69 3.48 2.67 8.07
C GLY A 69 3.41 1.21 8.54
N ASN A 70 3.91 0.87 9.74
CA ASN A 70 3.93 -0.52 10.22
C ASN A 70 2.53 -1.03 10.58
N GLY A 71 1.75 -0.28 11.36
CA GLY A 71 0.39 -0.71 11.73
C GLY A 71 -0.47 -0.91 10.48
N GLU A 72 -0.31 -0.01 9.53
CA GLU A 72 -1.07 0.07 8.31
C GLU A 72 -0.79 -1.13 7.40
N GLN A 73 0.48 -1.49 7.18
CA GLN A 73 0.81 -2.71 6.44
C GLN A 73 0.42 -4.00 7.18
N LEU A 74 0.47 -4.01 8.51
CA LEU A 74 0.01 -5.16 9.30
C LEU A 74 -1.49 -5.37 9.13
N ALA A 75 -2.29 -4.31 9.13
CA ALA A 75 -3.72 -4.36 8.88
C ALA A 75 -4.03 -4.80 7.44
N ALA A 76 -3.36 -4.19 6.45
CA ALA A 76 -3.56 -4.54 5.05
C ALA A 76 -3.25 -6.02 4.76
N ASN A 77 -2.17 -6.58 5.32
CA ASN A 77 -1.82 -8.00 5.17
C ASN A 77 -2.77 -8.97 5.91
N ARG A 78 -3.79 -8.49 6.64
CA ARG A 78 -4.86 -9.36 7.15
C ARG A 78 -5.88 -9.72 6.07
N VAL A 79 -5.93 -8.96 4.98
CA VAL A 79 -6.83 -9.21 3.87
C VAL A 79 -6.25 -10.31 2.97
N PRO A 80 -6.97 -11.43 2.78
CA PRO A 80 -6.49 -12.51 1.92
C PRO A 80 -6.13 -12.03 0.51
N GLY A 81 -4.95 -12.41 0.03
CA GLY A 81 -4.42 -12.02 -1.28
C GLY A 81 -3.65 -10.70 -1.30
N VAL A 82 -3.61 -9.95 -0.18
CA VAL A 82 -2.77 -8.75 -0.07
C VAL A 82 -1.33 -9.12 0.25
N ARG A 83 -0.41 -8.40 -0.39
CA ARG A 83 1.02 -8.41 -0.10
C ARG A 83 1.44 -6.96 0.11
N ALA A 84 1.33 -6.52 1.37
CA ALA A 84 1.68 -5.16 1.76
C ALA A 84 3.12 -5.10 2.29
N ILE A 85 3.93 -4.20 1.73
CA ILE A 85 5.30 -3.94 2.17
C ILE A 85 5.39 -2.58 2.87
N LEU A 86 6.31 -2.43 3.81
CA LEU A 86 6.74 -1.12 4.31
C LEU A 86 7.87 -0.59 3.43
N ALA A 87 7.66 0.55 2.79
CA ALA A 87 8.69 1.25 2.05
C ALA A 87 9.20 2.46 2.86
N TRP A 88 10.51 2.52 3.04
CA TRP A 88 11.20 3.61 3.74
C TRP A 88 12.36 4.18 2.90
N SER A 89 12.46 3.77 1.64
CA SER A 89 13.43 4.23 0.66
C SER A 89 12.96 3.89 -0.76
N LEU A 90 13.54 4.55 -1.78
CA LEU A 90 13.28 4.22 -3.18
C LEU A 90 13.62 2.75 -3.50
N GLU A 91 14.70 2.24 -2.89
CA GLU A 91 15.13 0.86 -3.06
C GLU A 91 14.08 -0.13 -2.53
N THR A 92 13.57 0.10 -1.31
CA THR A 92 12.58 -0.81 -0.71
C THR A 92 11.23 -0.76 -1.42
N ALA A 93 10.84 0.41 -1.95
CA ALA A 93 9.67 0.53 -2.82
C ALA A 93 9.80 -0.32 -4.10
N ARG A 94 10.92 -0.19 -4.82
CA ARG A 94 11.18 -0.95 -6.05
C ARG A 94 11.28 -2.45 -5.79
N LEU A 95 12.06 -2.85 -4.78
CA LEU A 95 12.20 -4.25 -4.38
C LEU A 95 10.85 -4.85 -3.94
N GLY A 96 9.98 -4.04 -3.32
CA GLY A 96 8.61 -4.41 -3.00
C GLY A 96 7.84 -4.93 -4.22
N ARG A 97 7.87 -4.17 -5.33
CA ARG A 97 7.28 -4.59 -6.60
C ARG A 97 8.04 -5.72 -7.25
N GLN A 98 9.35 -5.54 -7.48
CA GLN A 98 10.18 -6.47 -8.25
C GLN A 98 10.22 -7.88 -7.65
N HIS A 99 10.33 -8.01 -6.32
CA HIS A 99 10.60 -9.29 -5.67
C HIS A 99 9.39 -9.92 -5.00
N ASN A 100 8.45 -9.10 -4.53
CA ASN A 100 7.32 -9.58 -3.73
C ASN A 100 5.99 -9.49 -4.49
N ASP A 101 6.01 -8.89 -5.68
CA ASP A 101 4.82 -8.44 -6.40
C ASP A 101 3.82 -7.79 -5.43
N ALA A 102 4.32 -6.91 -4.58
CA ALA A 102 3.52 -6.28 -3.54
C ALA A 102 2.43 -5.43 -4.20
N ASN A 103 1.18 -5.69 -3.88
CA ASN A 103 0.04 -4.93 -4.41
C ASN A 103 -0.36 -3.77 -3.49
N VAL A 104 0.23 -3.68 -2.29
CA VAL A 104 0.05 -2.56 -1.37
C VAL A 104 1.41 -2.08 -0.86
N VAL A 105 1.61 -0.76 -0.79
CA VAL A 105 2.75 -0.14 -0.10
C VAL A 105 2.27 0.63 1.11
N ALA A 106 3.01 0.52 2.22
CA ALA A 106 2.87 1.40 3.35
C ALA A 106 4.04 2.36 3.46
N VAL A 107 3.74 3.61 3.86
CA VAL A 107 4.74 4.67 4.09
C VAL A 107 4.43 5.38 5.40
N GLY A 108 5.47 5.66 6.19
CA GLY A 108 5.33 6.44 7.42
C GLY A 108 5.35 7.94 7.15
N GLY A 109 4.22 8.62 7.34
CA GLY A 109 4.11 10.06 7.17
C GLY A 109 4.96 10.89 8.15
N ARG A 110 5.35 10.33 9.30
CA ARG A 110 6.26 10.98 10.26
C ARG A 110 7.73 10.62 10.06
N MET A 111 8.05 9.75 9.09
CA MET A 111 9.39 9.20 8.88
C MET A 111 10.15 9.90 7.74
N HIS A 112 9.45 10.68 6.92
CA HIS A 112 9.96 11.25 5.69
C HIS A 112 9.42 12.67 5.52
N SER A 113 10.14 13.50 4.79
CA SER A 113 9.54 14.70 4.21
C SER A 113 8.44 14.32 3.19
N LEU A 114 7.54 15.26 2.88
CA LEU A 114 6.54 15.08 1.83
C LEU A 114 7.19 14.67 0.49
N GLU A 115 8.29 15.34 0.11
CA GLU A 115 9.01 15.07 -1.14
C GLU A 115 9.59 13.65 -1.17
N GLU A 116 10.25 13.22 -0.10
CA GLU A 116 10.81 11.87 -0.01
C GLU A 116 9.71 10.80 -0.04
N ALA A 117 8.62 10.99 0.72
CA ALA A 117 7.50 10.06 0.74
C ALA A 117 6.82 9.96 -0.64
N THR A 118 6.65 11.08 -1.33
CA THR A 118 6.12 11.12 -2.71
C THR A 118 7.03 10.36 -3.67
N ALA A 119 8.35 10.55 -3.59
CA ALA A 119 9.29 9.81 -4.43
C ALA A 119 9.27 8.29 -4.15
N ILE A 120 9.08 7.88 -2.89
CA ILE A 120 8.91 6.47 -2.50
C ILE A 120 7.64 5.88 -3.13
N VAL A 121 6.51 6.60 -3.04
CA VAL A 121 5.24 6.16 -3.63
C VAL A 121 5.34 6.07 -5.16
N ASP A 122 5.93 7.06 -5.82
CA ASP A 122 6.14 7.04 -7.27
C ASP A 122 7.00 5.85 -7.71
N ALA A 123 8.07 5.58 -6.97
CA ALA A 123 8.94 4.43 -7.22
C ALA A 123 8.19 3.08 -7.08
N PHE A 124 7.22 3.00 -6.17
CA PHE A 124 6.38 1.80 -6.05
C PHE A 124 5.34 1.70 -7.17
N VAL A 125 4.62 2.79 -7.47
CA VAL A 125 3.52 2.80 -8.45
C VAL A 125 4.03 2.53 -9.88
N THR A 126 5.23 2.99 -10.20
CA THR A 126 5.80 2.87 -11.56
C THR A 126 6.60 1.60 -11.79
N GLU A 127 6.99 0.88 -10.74
CA GLU A 127 7.85 -0.30 -10.86
C GLU A 127 7.03 -1.57 -11.16
N PRO A 128 7.34 -2.30 -12.24
CA PRO A 128 6.68 -3.56 -12.55
C PRO A 128 7.21 -4.72 -11.66
N PHE A 129 6.40 -5.77 -11.54
CA PHE A 129 6.92 -7.04 -11.04
C PHE A 129 7.96 -7.61 -12.02
N SER A 130 9.03 -8.20 -11.48
CA SER A 130 10.13 -8.72 -12.31
C SER A 130 9.74 -9.95 -13.15
N GLY A 131 8.75 -10.72 -12.71
CA GLY A 131 8.39 -12.00 -13.34
C GLY A 131 9.42 -13.12 -13.16
N ASP A 132 10.45 -12.95 -12.32
CA ASP A 132 11.46 -13.99 -12.05
C ASP A 132 10.81 -15.21 -11.38
N GLU A 133 11.04 -16.41 -11.91
CA GLU A 133 10.50 -17.67 -11.41
C GLU A 133 10.80 -17.91 -9.93
N ARG A 134 11.95 -17.43 -9.42
CA ARG A 134 12.29 -17.57 -7.99
C ARG A 134 11.35 -16.74 -7.10
N HIS A 135 10.92 -15.59 -7.59
CA HIS A 135 10.06 -14.67 -6.86
C HIS A 135 8.62 -15.19 -6.92
N GLN A 136 8.16 -15.61 -8.09
CA GLN A 136 6.85 -16.25 -8.23
C GLN A 136 6.71 -17.48 -7.33
N ARG A 137 7.71 -18.38 -7.32
CA ARG A 137 7.68 -19.57 -6.45
C ARG A 137 7.51 -19.24 -4.97
N ARG A 138 8.10 -18.14 -4.49
CA ARG A 138 7.97 -17.70 -3.08
C ARG A 138 6.59 -17.11 -2.81
N ILE A 139 6.05 -16.36 -3.76
CA ILE A 139 4.67 -15.84 -3.71
C ILE A 139 3.67 -17.00 -3.66
N ASP A 140 3.84 -18.01 -4.51
CA ASP A 140 2.98 -19.20 -4.54
C ASP A 140 3.02 -19.97 -3.22
N GLN A 141 4.18 -20.07 -2.56
CA GLN A 141 4.29 -20.68 -1.23
C GLN A 141 3.51 -19.91 -0.16
N MET A 142 3.56 -18.57 -0.18
CA MET A 142 2.79 -17.73 0.74
C MET A 142 1.28 -17.86 0.47
N ALA A 143 0.87 -17.82 -0.80
CA ALA A 143 -0.52 -18.00 -1.20
C ALA A 143 -1.07 -19.38 -0.81
N ALA A 144 -0.26 -20.44 -0.99
CA ALA A 144 -0.63 -21.79 -0.56
C ALA A 144 -0.84 -21.86 0.96
N TYR A 145 0.04 -21.24 1.76
CA TYR A 145 -0.14 -21.15 3.20
C TYR A 145 -1.42 -20.40 3.58
N GLU A 146 -1.68 -19.25 2.97
CA GLU A 146 -2.87 -18.44 3.23
C GLU A 146 -4.17 -19.20 2.93
N ALA A 147 -4.21 -19.95 1.82
CA ALA A 147 -5.35 -20.79 1.46
C ALA A 147 -5.66 -21.88 2.50
N THR A 148 -4.65 -22.38 3.25
CA THR A 148 -4.90 -23.34 4.34
C THR A 148 -5.59 -22.72 5.55
N ARG A 149 -5.64 -21.39 5.64
CA ARG A 149 -6.23 -20.65 6.76
C ARG A 149 -7.61 -20.06 6.44
N ALA A 150 -7.97 -19.93 5.16
CA ALA A 150 -9.22 -19.31 4.71
C ALA A 150 -10.52 -20.09 5.05
N GLY A 151 -10.44 -21.13 5.89
CA GLY A 151 -11.59 -21.91 6.36
C GLY A 151 -11.50 -22.31 7.84
N ALA A 152 -10.64 -21.65 8.63
CA ALA A 152 -10.52 -21.80 10.08
C ALA A 152 -11.04 -20.55 10.78
#